data_AF-A0A919IB66-F1
#
_entry.id   AF-A0A919IB66-F1
#
_cell.length_a   1.000
_cell.length_b   1.000
_cell.length_c   1.000
_cell.angle_alpha   90.00
_cell.angle_beta   90.00
_cell.angle_gamma   90.00
#
_symmetry.space_group_name_H-M   'P 1'
#
loop_
_entity.id
_entity.type
_entity.pdbx_description
1 polymer ?
#
loop_
_entity_poly.entity_id
_entity_poly.type
_entity_poly.pdbx_seq_one_letter_code
_entity_poly.pdbx_strand_id
1 'polypeptide(L)'
;MIKFFNRFRFLNLVVLTALYACQQTDAPIAPVKLLPACGIAVISGYTDKTSYFPGDEMQVFLDSKSSKDCGLGFYDTKGELAFGSNVSLFPQTIPAGESWSNGFKYTTNGKFTIPSNVKGGIYFIEKQIPVVIKSHVPNEVTVVYPVNTLNAYNCSGGKSLYGFNSTSGLASPIVSFLRPFNDDSEKDRCIECLKWFPSLPNVSFSYISDQDMETYSTFEGSKILIIAGHSEYWTRKSRRNFDKFITKGSHSIILSGNTMWWQVRYSNSRDEMICYKSSTNDPEPDPLMKTDLWADTKLDYSILASIGADFNHGGYGMRSDNGWDGFKIANPASPLLEGLNLKRGDIVRMPSGECDGAPIKSFDNDGFPVLENVMNFEKLELIGFDKGTRGGAETYPTFIALRHTPTSGIIVNTGAMDWCSSSGIGSSGSGSQIKQITTNAITKLLDGKTVFSN
;
A
#
# COMPACT_ATOMS: atom_id res chain seq x y z
N MET A 1 -15.90 -29.14 -89.71
CA MET A 1 -16.17 -30.56 -89.42
C MET A 1 -16.54 -30.66 -87.94
N ILE A 2 -17.83 -30.88 -87.66
CA ILE A 2 -18.43 -31.62 -86.52
C ILE A 2 -17.93 -31.34 -85.07
N LYS A 3 -18.86 -30.75 -84.28
CA LYS A 3 -19.29 -30.99 -82.87
C LYS A 3 -18.26 -31.43 -81.80
N PHE A 4 -18.27 -30.79 -80.62
CA PHE A 4 -19.04 -31.26 -79.45
C PHE A 4 -19.08 -30.22 -78.29
N PHE A 5 -20.20 -30.25 -77.57
CA PHE A 5 -20.59 -29.42 -76.43
C PHE A 5 -19.76 -29.70 -75.17
N ASN A 6 -19.55 -28.69 -74.32
CA ASN A 6 -19.97 -28.80 -72.91
C ASN A 6 -20.19 -27.43 -72.26
N ARG A 7 -21.41 -27.22 -71.75
CA ARG A 7 -21.83 -26.08 -70.93
C ARG A 7 -21.62 -26.44 -69.46
N PHE A 8 -20.91 -25.60 -68.71
CA PHE A 8 -21.06 -25.55 -67.24
C PHE A 8 -21.47 -24.13 -66.84
N ARG A 9 -22.71 -24.00 -66.38
CA ARG A 9 -23.23 -22.83 -65.66
C ARG A 9 -22.80 -22.95 -64.20
N PHE A 10 -22.02 -22.01 -63.70
CA PHE A 10 -21.84 -21.85 -62.26
C PHE A 10 -23.09 -21.17 -61.69
N LEU A 11 -23.81 -21.91 -60.84
CA LEU A 11 -24.92 -21.44 -60.04
C LEU A 11 -24.32 -20.87 -58.73
N ASN A 12 -24.43 -19.56 -58.51
CA ASN A 12 -24.07 -18.95 -57.23
C ASN A 12 -25.11 -19.37 -56.18
N LEU A 13 -24.78 -20.36 -55.36
CA LEU A 13 -25.55 -20.75 -54.19
C LEU A 13 -25.11 -19.86 -53.01
N VAL A 14 -25.92 -18.86 -52.67
CA VAL A 14 -25.77 -18.11 -51.43
C VAL A 14 -26.20 -19.02 -50.28
N VAL A 15 -25.23 -19.57 -49.56
CA VAL A 15 -25.47 -20.30 -48.31
C VAL A 15 -25.65 -19.28 -47.19
N LEU A 16 -26.90 -19.02 -46.80
CA LEU A 16 -27.19 -18.38 -45.52
C LEU A 16 -26.88 -19.40 -44.41
N THR A 17 -25.69 -19.33 -43.82
CA THR A 17 -25.42 -19.96 -42.53
C THR A 17 -26.10 -19.15 -41.44
N ALA A 18 -27.26 -19.61 -40.98
CA ALA A 18 -27.86 -19.16 -39.74
C ALA A 18 -26.95 -19.61 -38.58
N LEU A 19 -26.15 -18.67 -38.04
CA LEU A 19 -25.49 -18.85 -36.76
C LEU A 19 -26.57 -18.87 -35.67
N TYR A 20 -27.02 -20.07 -35.30
CA TYR A 20 -27.69 -20.28 -34.02
C TYR A 20 -26.64 -20.04 -32.92
N ALA A 21 -26.54 -18.80 -32.46
CA ALA A 21 -25.90 -18.51 -31.19
C ALA A 21 -26.77 -19.17 -30.12
N CYS A 22 -26.29 -20.26 -29.52
CA CYS A 22 -26.83 -20.76 -28.28
C CYS A 22 -26.48 -19.71 -27.20
N GLN A 23 -27.34 -18.71 -27.02
CA GLN A 23 -27.33 -17.91 -25.80
C GLN A 23 -27.74 -18.85 -24.67
N GLN A 24 -26.76 -19.49 -24.06
CA GLN A 24 -26.88 -19.90 -22.68
C GLN A 24 -26.97 -18.60 -21.89
N THR A 25 -28.20 -18.10 -21.72
CA THR A 25 -28.48 -17.15 -20.66
C THR A 25 -28.21 -17.91 -19.37
N ASP A 26 -27.04 -17.69 -18.76
CA ASP A 26 -26.81 -18.12 -17.39
C ASP A 26 -27.97 -17.58 -16.57
N ALA A 27 -28.81 -18.49 -16.07
CA ALA A 27 -29.85 -18.11 -15.15
C ALA A 27 -29.17 -17.35 -14.01
N PRO A 28 -29.68 -16.17 -13.59
CA PRO A 28 -29.10 -15.47 -12.47
C PRO A 28 -29.08 -16.44 -11.29
N ILE A 29 -27.88 -16.77 -10.81
CA ILE A 29 -27.69 -17.60 -9.61
C ILE A 29 -28.50 -16.90 -8.52
N ALA A 30 -29.53 -17.57 -8.02
CA ALA A 30 -30.34 -17.02 -6.93
C ALA A 30 -29.38 -16.60 -5.81
N PRO A 31 -29.52 -15.37 -5.26
CA PRO A 31 -28.59 -14.90 -4.24
C PRO A 31 -28.58 -15.92 -3.10
N VAL A 32 -27.39 -16.45 -2.80
CA VAL A 32 -27.21 -17.39 -1.70
C VAL A 32 -27.79 -16.73 -0.46
N LYS A 33 -28.82 -17.35 0.14
CA LYS A 33 -29.36 -16.86 1.40
C LYS A 33 -28.27 -17.01 2.44
N LEU A 34 -27.70 -15.87 2.84
CA LEU A 34 -26.64 -15.82 3.82
C LEU A 34 -27.19 -16.29 5.18
N LEU A 35 -26.49 -17.22 5.81
CA LEU A 35 -26.72 -17.64 7.19
C LEU A 35 -26.44 -16.46 8.15
N PRO A 36 -26.85 -16.55 9.43
CA PRO A 36 -26.46 -15.54 10.42
C PRO A 36 -24.95 -15.33 10.44
N ALA A 37 -24.52 -14.07 10.59
CA ALA A 37 -23.12 -13.68 10.49
C ALA A 37 -22.20 -14.54 11.37
N CYS A 38 -20.99 -14.82 10.88
CA CYS A 38 -19.99 -15.49 11.71
C CYS A 38 -19.58 -14.58 12.87
N GLY A 39 -19.35 -13.30 12.62
CA GLY A 39 -18.98 -12.29 13.62
C GLY A 39 -17.79 -12.74 14.46
N ILE A 40 -17.92 -12.59 15.78
CA ILE A 40 -16.90 -12.96 16.77
C ILE A 40 -16.58 -14.47 16.84
N ALA A 41 -17.30 -15.31 16.09
CA ALA A 41 -16.97 -16.73 16.00
C ALA A 41 -15.67 -16.97 15.21
N VAL A 42 -15.30 -16.05 14.31
CA VAL A 42 -13.98 -16.00 13.68
C VAL A 42 -13.01 -15.38 14.68
N ILE A 43 -12.06 -16.18 15.16
CA ILE A 43 -11.07 -15.77 16.18
C ILE A 43 -9.80 -15.28 15.51
N SER A 44 -9.39 -15.93 14.43
CA SER A 44 -8.22 -15.58 13.65
C SER A 44 -8.35 -16.16 12.25
N GLY A 45 -7.57 -15.65 11.31
CA GLY A 45 -7.53 -16.23 9.97
C GLY A 45 -6.73 -15.42 8.97
N TYR A 46 -6.64 -15.97 7.77
CA TYR A 46 -5.93 -15.40 6.63
C TYR A 46 -6.49 -15.98 5.32
N THR A 47 -5.99 -15.45 4.20
CA THR A 47 -6.36 -15.88 2.85
C THR A 47 -5.13 -16.41 2.10
N ASP A 48 -5.33 -17.11 0.98
CA ASP A 48 -4.22 -17.69 0.19
C ASP A 48 -3.38 -16.67 -0.59
N LYS A 49 -3.83 -15.43 -0.71
CA LYS A 49 -3.12 -14.35 -1.43
C LYS A 49 -3.27 -13.03 -0.67
N THR A 50 -2.36 -12.09 -0.96
CA THR A 50 -2.41 -10.72 -0.43
C THR A 50 -3.40 -9.81 -1.17
N SER A 51 -3.77 -10.16 -2.40
CA SER A 51 -4.76 -9.41 -3.19
C SER A 51 -5.46 -10.28 -4.24
N TYR A 52 -6.63 -9.83 -4.69
CA TYR A 52 -7.51 -10.52 -5.65
C TYR A 52 -8.11 -9.54 -6.66
N PHE A 53 -8.61 -10.04 -7.78
CA PHE A 53 -9.53 -9.31 -8.67
C PHE A 53 -10.99 -9.74 -8.42
N PRO A 54 -11.98 -8.88 -8.76
CA PRO A 54 -13.37 -9.30 -8.83
C PRO A 54 -13.52 -10.49 -9.79
N GLY A 55 -14.21 -11.55 -9.33
CA GLY A 55 -14.33 -12.83 -10.04
C GLY A 55 -13.27 -13.88 -9.66
N ASP A 56 -12.20 -13.52 -8.95
CA ASP A 56 -11.22 -14.50 -8.49
C ASP A 56 -11.83 -15.46 -7.45
N GLU A 57 -11.25 -16.65 -7.39
CA GLU A 57 -11.47 -17.59 -6.29
C GLU A 57 -10.48 -17.29 -5.15
N MET A 58 -11.04 -17.07 -3.96
CA MET A 58 -10.32 -16.86 -2.70
C MET A 58 -10.46 -18.09 -1.80
N GLN A 59 -9.35 -18.58 -1.27
CA GLN A 59 -9.38 -19.56 -0.20
C GLN A 59 -9.27 -18.86 1.14
N VAL A 60 -10.14 -19.22 2.08
CA VAL A 60 -10.12 -18.67 3.44
C VAL A 60 -9.72 -19.74 4.45
N PHE A 61 -8.94 -19.31 5.43
CA PHE A 61 -8.42 -20.14 6.50
C PHE A 61 -8.76 -19.45 7.82
N LEU A 62 -9.77 -19.95 8.51
CA LEU A 62 -10.41 -19.33 9.66
C LEU A 62 -10.38 -20.30 10.84
N ASP A 63 -10.07 -19.77 12.00
CA ASP A 63 -10.10 -20.49 13.28
C ASP A 63 -11.30 -20.07 14.12
N SER A 64 -11.86 -21.03 14.85
CA SER A 64 -12.99 -20.83 15.75
C SER A 64 -12.88 -21.73 16.99
N LYS A 65 -13.60 -21.37 18.06
CA LYS A 65 -13.66 -22.21 19.28
C LYS A 65 -14.44 -23.51 19.08
N SER A 66 -15.37 -23.53 18.12
CA SER A 66 -16.28 -24.65 17.89
C SER A 66 -16.74 -24.67 16.45
N SER A 67 -17.15 -25.85 15.98
CA SER A 67 -17.72 -26.00 14.65
C SER A 67 -19.08 -25.30 14.52
N LYS A 68 -19.28 -24.55 13.44
CA LYS A 68 -20.53 -23.82 13.17
C LYS A 68 -20.60 -23.42 11.69
N ASP A 69 -21.79 -23.57 11.11
CA ASP A 69 -22.11 -22.95 9.82
C ASP A 69 -22.63 -21.52 10.04
N CYS A 70 -22.08 -20.58 9.29
CA CYS A 70 -22.44 -19.16 9.39
C CYS A 70 -22.21 -18.41 8.08
N GLY A 71 -22.77 -17.21 7.99
CA GLY A 71 -22.57 -16.31 6.88
C GLY A 71 -21.29 -15.51 7.10
N LEU A 72 -20.25 -15.80 6.32
CA LEU A 72 -19.00 -15.05 6.31
C LEU A 72 -19.22 -13.72 5.59
N GLY A 73 -19.12 -12.62 6.32
CA GLY A 73 -19.25 -11.26 5.80
C GLY A 73 -17.92 -10.63 5.42
N PHE A 74 -17.90 -9.94 4.29
CA PHE A 74 -16.80 -9.08 3.84
C PHE A 74 -17.27 -7.64 3.94
N TYR A 75 -16.62 -6.87 4.80
CA TYR A 75 -17.03 -5.51 5.14
C TYR A 75 -16.07 -4.50 4.54
N ASP A 76 -16.58 -3.36 4.06
CA ASP A 76 -15.71 -2.27 3.62
C ASP A 76 -15.00 -1.57 4.80
N THR A 77 -14.20 -0.55 4.51
CA THR A 77 -13.44 0.20 5.53
C THR A 77 -14.33 0.96 6.51
N LYS A 78 -15.61 1.19 6.19
CA LYS A 78 -16.63 1.81 7.06
C LYS A 78 -17.40 0.77 7.88
N GLY A 79 -17.17 -0.51 7.65
CA GLY A 79 -17.84 -1.61 8.35
C GLY A 79 -19.20 -1.97 7.75
N GLU A 80 -19.51 -1.52 6.54
CA GLU A 80 -20.71 -1.88 5.79
C GLU A 80 -20.50 -3.23 5.08
N LEU A 81 -21.50 -4.10 5.10
CA LEU A 81 -21.41 -5.41 4.45
C LEU A 81 -21.40 -5.24 2.93
N ALA A 82 -20.31 -5.60 2.28
CA ALA A 82 -20.16 -5.50 0.82
C ALA A 82 -20.66 -6.76 0.10
N PHE A 83 -20.26 -7.93 0.60
CA PHE A 83 -20.71 -9.23 0.11
C PHE A 83 -20.49 -10.30 1.19
N GLY A 84 -21.01 -11.50 0.96
CA GLY A 84 -20.82 -12.61 1.89
C GLY A 84 -21.09 -13.96 1.25
N SER A 85 -20.69 -15.02 1.95
CA SER A 85 -20.95 -16.40 1.57
C SER A 85 -21.05 -17.30 2.80
N ASN A 86 -21.71 -18.45 2.67
CA ASN A 86 -21.80 -19.39 3.78
C ASN A 86 -20.51 -20.21 3.92
N VAL A 87 -20.07 -20.41 5.15
CA VAL A 87 -18.86 -21.16 5.49
C VAL A 87 -19.09 -22.06 6.70
N SER A 88 -18.35 -23.16 6.77
CA SER A 88 -18.22 -23.98 7.98
C SER A 88 -16.95 -23.57 8.72
N LEU A 89 -17.11 -23.00 9.91
CA LEU A 89 -16.02 -22.77 10.85
C LEU A 89 -15.74 -24.05 11.63
N PHE A 90 -14.49 -24.23 12.06
CA PHE A 90 -14.07 -25.30 12.95
C PHE A 90 -12.72 -24.92 13.60
N PRO A 91 -12.42 -25.48 14.79
CA PRO A 91 -11.12 -25.28 15.42
C PRO A 91 -9.99 -25.77 14.53
N GLN A 92 -8.96 -24.93 14.39
CA GLN A 92 -7.76 -25.26 13.63
C GLN A 92 -6.72 -25.90 14.54
N THR A 93 -5.88 -26.77 13.97
CA THR A 93 -4.69 -27.28 14.64
C THR A 93 -3.47 -26.68 13.98
N ILE A 94 -2.63 -26.00 14.77
CA ILE A 94 -1.35 -25.46 14.29
C ILE A 94 -0.29 -26.55 14.45
N PRO A 95 0.37 -27.01 13.38
CA PRO A 95 1.45 -27.97 13.49
C PRO A 95 2.57 -27.44 14.39
N ALA A 96 3.22 -28.32 15.14
CA ALA A 96 4.46 -27.96 15.83
C ALA A 96 5.54 -27.56 14.82
N GLY A 97 6.28 -26.49 15.12
CA GLY A 97 7.37 -26.00 14.26
C GLY A 97 7.30 -24.49 14.01
N GLU A 98 7.99 -24.06 12.96
CA GLU A 98 8.16 -22.64 12.62
C GLU A 98 6.98 -22.13 11.79
N SER A 99 5.79 -22.01 12.38
CA SER A 99 4.58 -21.54 11.68
C SER A 99 4.66 -20.09 11.24
N TRP A 100 5.54 -19.29 11.85
CA TRP A 100 5.83 -17.92 11.40
C TRP A 100 6.49 -17.88 10.02
N SER A 101 7.30 -18.87 9.64
CA SER A 101 8.04 -18.93 8.38
C SER A 101 7.37 -19.87 7.37
N ASN A 102 6.84 -21.01 7.81
CA ASN A 102 6.21 -22.01 6.94
C ASN A 102 4.70 -21.81 6.72
N GLY A 103 4.12 -20.84 7.41
CA GLY A 103 2.67 -20.61 7.47
C GLY A 103 1.97 -21.53 8.49
N PHE A 104 0.72 -21.18 8.83
CA PHE A 104 -0.04 -21.86 9.89
C PHE A 104 -0.64 -23.21 9.46
N LYS A 105 -0.69 -23.47 8.15
CA LYS A 105 -1.22 -24.71 7.55
C LYS A 105 -2.62 -25.07 8.07
N TYR A 106 -3.46 -24.06 8.30
CA TYR A 106 -4.88 -24.26 8.58
C TYR A 106 -5.52 -25.08 7.46
N THR A 107 -6.48 -25.91 7.83
CA THR A 107 -7.34 -26.57 6.84
C THR A 107 -8.26 -25.51 6.25
N THR A 108 -8.39 -25.49 4.92
CA THR A 108 -9.26 -24.51 4.25
C THR A 108 -10.71 -24.65 4.72
N ASN A 109 -11.36 -23.52 5.00
CA ASN A 109 -12.80 -23.50 5.29
C ASN A 109 -13.64 -23.44 3.99
N GLY A 110 -13.00 -23.24 2.85
CA GLY A 110 -13.65 -23.23 1.56
C GLY A 110 -13.01 -22.28 0.55
N LYS A 111 -13.54 -22.35 -0.67
CA LYS A 111 -13.24 -21.50 -1.81
C LYS A 111 -14.43 -20.60 -2.10
N PHE A 112 -14.15 -19.32 -2.32
CA PHE A 112 -15.15 -18.28 -2.45
C PHE A 112 -14.89 -17.48 -3.72
N THR A 113 -15.84 -17.49 -4.65
CA THR A 113 -15.78 -16.61 -5.81
C THR A 113 -16.16 -15.19 -5.37
N ILE A 114 -15.25 -14.25 -5.53
CA ILE A 114 -15.52 -12.84 -5.30
C ILE A 114 -16.55 -12.38 -6.34
N PRO A 115 -17.69 -11.78 -5.96
CA PRO A 115 -18.67 -11.35 -6.95
C PRO A 115 -18.04 -10.37 -7.96
N SER A 116 -18.33 -10.57 -9.24
CA SER A 116 -17.70 -9.84 -10.35
C SER A 116 -18.02 -8.34 -10.36
N ASN A 117 -19.07 -7.92 -9.64
CA ASN A 117 -19.50 -6.53 -9.48
C ASN A 117 -18.93 -5.83 -8.24
N VAL A 118 -18.13 -6.53 -7.42
CA VAL A 118 -17.44 -5.91 -6.28
C VAL A 118 -16.43 -4.89 -6.81
N LYS A 119 -16.44 -3.70 -6.21
CA LYS A 119 -15.51 -2.63 -6.56
C LYS A 119 -14.12 -2.93 -5.98
N GLY A 120 -13.08 -2.39 -6.61
CA GLY A 120 -11.75 -2.38 -6.00
C GLY A 120 -11.79 -1.63 -4.66
N GLY A 121 -11.13 -2.17 -3.65
CA GLY A 121 -11.21 -1.70 -2.27
C GLY A 121 -10.38 -2.53 -1.30
N ILE A 122 -10.25 -2.02 -0.08
CA ILE A 122 -9.81 -2.79 1.07
C ILE A 122 -11.06 -3.26 1.82
N TYR A 123 -11.14 -4.57 2.03
CA TYR A 123 -12.24 -5.22 2.72
C TYR A 123 -11.72 -5.96 3.95
N PHE A 124 -12.63 -6.32 4.86
CA PHE A 124 -12.31 -7.03 6.08
C PHE A 124 -13.26 -8.20 6.27
N ILE A 125 -12.74 -9.42 6.33
CA ILE A 125 -13.52 -10.60 6.73
C ILE A 125 -13.90 -10.42 8.20
N GLU A 126 -15.20 -10.42 8.48
CA GLU A 126 -15.76 -10.20 9.82
C GLU A 126 -15.15 -9.00 10.54
N LYS A 127 -14.86 -7.93 9.79
CA LYS A 127 -14.28 -6.65 10.25
C LYS A 127 -12.86 -6.77 10.85
N GLN A 128 -12.18 -7.90 10.64
CA GLN A 128 -10.90 -8.19 11.28
C GLN A 128 -9.77 -8.45 10.27
N ILE A 129 -9.97 -9.38 9.33
CA ILE A 129 -8.87 -9.86 8.46
C ILE A 129 -8.87 -9.05 7.15
N PRO A 130 -7.80 -8.28 6.85
CA PRO A 130 -7.76 -7.45 5.66
C PRO A 130 -7.68 -8.27 4.37
N VAL A 131 -8.38 -7.81 3.34
CA VAL A 131 -8.41 -8.37 1.99
C VAL A 131 -8.34 -7.22 1.00
N VAL A 132 -7.35 -7.27 0.10
CA VAL A 132 -7.24 -6.30 -1.00
C VAL A 132 -7.96 -6.84 -2.22
N ILE A 133 -8.95 -6.09 -2.72
CA ILE A 133 -9.58 -6.35 -4.02
C ILE A 133 -9.16 -5.25 -4.98
N LYS A 134 -8.50 -5.64 -6.07
CA LYS A 134 -7.97 -4.75 -7.11
C LYS A 134 -9.08 -4.32 -8.09
N SER A 135 -8.78 -3.33 -8.92
CA SER A 135 -9.56 -3.05 -10.12
C SER A 135 -8.94 -3.76 -11.32
N HIS A 136 -9.75 -4.32 -12.23
CA HIS A 136 -9.26 -4.89 -13.51
C HIS A 136 -8.57 -3.83 -14.38
N VAL A 137 -9.09 -2.61 -14.36
CA VAL A 137 -8.46 -1.42 -14.96
C VAL A 137 -8.12 -0.46 -13.82
N PRO A 138 -6.84 -0.04 -13.67
CA PRO A 138 -6.46 0.92 -12.66
C PRO A 138 -7.20 2.25 -12.86
N ASN A 139 -7.71 2.82 -11.76
CA ASN A 139 -8.26 4.17 -11.73
C ASN A 139 -7.13 5.22 -11.83
N GLU A 140 -7.51 6.50 -11.95
CA GLU A 140 -6.54 7.60 -12.02
C GLU A 140 -5.65 7.68 -10.78
N VAL A 141 -6.16 7.26 -9.61
CA VAL A 141 -5.40 7.17 -8.37
C VAL A 141 -5.37 5.72 -7.90
N THR A 142 -4.17 5.20 -7.62
CA THR A 142 -3.98 3.87 -7.00
C THR A 142 -3.33 4.03 -5.63
N VAL A 143 -3.94 3.42 -4.62
CA VAL A 143 -3.44 3.37 -3.23
C VAL A 143 -2.75 2.04 -2.99
N VAL A 144 -1.54 2.11 -2.43
CA VAL A 144 -0.75 0.93 -2.04
C VAL A 144 -1.01 0.61 -0.57
N TYR A 145 -1.51 -0.60 -0.30
CA TYR A 145 -1.70 -1.14 1.04
C TYR A 145 -0.44 -1.89 1.51
N PRO A 146 0.15 -1.54 2.67
CA PRO A 146 1.50 -1.98 3.06
C PRO A 146 1.53 -3.39 3.69
N VAL A 147 1.08 -4.42 2.97
CA VAL A 147 1.00 -5.80 3.50
C VAL A 147 2.37 -6.35 3.92
N ASN A 148 3.47 -5.88 3.33
CA ASN A 148 4.81 -6.27 3.75
C ASN A 148 5.12 -5.80 5.16
N THR A 149 4.84 -4.53 5.48
CA THR A 149 5.03 -4.00 6.83
C THR A 149 4.15 -4.73 7.83
N LEU A 150 2.87 -4.93 7.49
CA LEU A 150 1.96 -5.72 8.32
C LEU A 150 2.55 -7.11 8.60
N ASN A 151 3.10 -7.79 7.59
CA ASN A 151 3.72 -9.10 7.78
C ASN A 151 5.06 -9.04 8.54
N ALA A 152 5.86 -8.00 8.36
CA ALA A 152 7.14 -7.83 9.05
C ALA A 152 6.99 -7.77 10.57
N TYR A 153 5.96 -7.06 11.04
CA TYR A 153 5.67 -6.87 12.46
C TYR A 153 4.76 -7.98 13.03
N ASN A 154 4.05 -8.74 12.20
CA ASN A 154 3.21 -9.83 12.66
C ASN A 154 4.03 -10.92 13.40
N CYS A 155 3.72 -11.14 14.68
CA CYS A 155 4.38 -12.13 15.53
C CYS A 155 3.62 -13.45 15.65
N SER A 156 2.50 -13.63 14.93
CA SER A 156 1.76 -14.89 14.86
C SER A 156 2.67 -16.06 14.51
N GLY A 157 2.60 -17.10 15.34
CA GLY A 157 3.43 -18.29 15.26
C GLY A 157 4.66 -18.22 16.16
N GLY A 158 4.96 -17.04 16.71
CA GLY A 158 5.99 -16.83 17.73
C GLY A 158 7.15 -15.95 17.29
N LYS A 159 7.25 -15.57 16.00
CA LYS A 159 8.33 -14.71 15.49
C LYS A 159 7.81 -13.68 14.47
N SER A 160 8.49 -12.56 14.42
CA SER A 160 8.41 -11.51 13.41
C SER A 160 9.82 -11.21 12.86
N LEU A 161 9.98 -10.19 12.02
CA LEU A 161 11.31 -9.67 11.62
C LEU A 161 12.03 -8.90 12.74
N TYR A 162 11.44 -8.81 13.93
CA TYR A 162 11.96 -8.06 15.07
C TYR A 162 12.04 -8.91 16.33
N GLY A 163 13.13 -8.75 17.10
CA GLY A 163 13.31 -9.48 18.36
C GLY A 163 12.33 -9.05 19.44
N PHE A 164 11.98 -7.76 19.52
CA PHE A 164 11.21 -7.18 20.63
C PHE A 164 9.80 -7.77 20.79
N ASN A 165 9.17 -8.22 19.71
CA ASN A 165 7.86 -8.87 19.72
C ASN A 165 7.94 -10.34 19.29
N SER A 166 9.13 -10.93 19.33
CA SER A 166 9.35 -12.35 19.04
C SER A 166 9.62 -13.14 20.33
N THR A 167 9.18 -14.39 20.35
CA THR A 167 9.51 -15.36 21.41
C THR A 167 11.02 -15.40 21.66
N SER A 168 11.42 -15.47 22.92
CA SER A 168 12.84 -15.46 23.34
C SER A 168 13.66 -14.24 22.88
N GLY A 169 13.01 -13.16 22.40
CA GLY A 169 13.72 -11.95 21.96
C GLY A 169 14.48 -12.10 20.63
N LEU A 170 14.26 -13.20 19.89
CA LEU A 170 15.00 -13.52 18.67
C LEU A 170 14.10 -13.37 17.44
N ALA A 171 14.49 -12.52 16.49
CA ALA A 171 13.81 -12.33 15.21
C ALA A 171 13.96 -13.56 14.27
N SER A 172 13.06 -13.66 13.29
CA SER A 172 13.21 -14.56 12.14
C SER A 172 13.58 -13.75 10.88
N PRO A 173 14.49 -14.20 10.01
CA PRO A 173 14.74 -13.56 8.72
C PRO A 173 13.68 -13.89 7.66
N ILE A 174 12.77 -14.84 7.94
CA ILE A 174 11.74 -15.30 7.01
C ILE A 174 10.40 -15.31 7.73
N VAL A 175 9.38 -14.72 7.09
CA VAL A 175 8.01 -14.67 7.60
C VAL A 175 6.99 -14.98 6.49
N SER A 176 5.97 -15.77 6.80
CA SER A 176 4.93 -16.19 5.85
C SER A 176 3.78 -15.18 5.80
N PHE A 177 3.19 -14.99 4.62
CA PHE A 177 1.89 -14.34 4.45
C PHE A 177 0.71 -15.28 4.77
N LEU A 178 0.95 -16.60 4.83
CA LEU A 178 -0.07 -17.62 5.12
C LEU A 178 -0.22 -17.86 6.63
N ARG A 179 -0.46 -16.78 7.38
CA ARG A 179 -0.66 -16.81 8.83
C ARG A 179 -1.63 -15.73 9.30
N PRO A 180 -2.34 -15.95 10.43
CA PRO A 180 -3.27 -14.96 10.94
C PRO A 180 -2.62 -13.61 11.24
N PHE A 181 -3.37 -12.55 10.98
CA PHE A 181 -3.02 -11.20 11.39
C PHE A 181 -3.69 -10.90 12.74
N ASN A 182 -2.90 -10.58 13.77
CA ASN A 182 -3.38 -10.42 15.14
C ASN A 182 -2.96 -9.09 15.80
N ASP A 183 -2.40 -8.16 15.03
CA ASP A 183 -1.90 -6.88 15.53
C ASP A 183 -2.47 -5.71 14.71
N ASP A 184 -3.35 -4.93 15.31
CA ASP A 184 -4.00 -3.81 14.63
C ASP A 184 -3.11 -2.57 14.50
N SER A 185 -1.96 -2.50 15.18
CA SER A 185 -1.14 -1.29 15.25
C SER A 185 -0.68 -0.79 13.88
N GLU A 186 -0.16 -1.66 13.01
CA GLU A 186 0.26 -1.30 11.66
C GLU A 186 -0.92 -1.03 10.71
N LYS A 187 -2.04 -1.74 10.92
CA LYS A 187 -3.28 -1.50 10.17
C LYS A 187 -3.82 -0.08 10.47
N ASP A 188 -3.77 0.33 11.74
CA ASP A 188 -4.31 1.61 12.20
C ASP A 188 -3.53 2.82 11.66
N ARG A 189 -2.30 2.63 11.16
CA ARG A 189 -1.51 3.70 10.52
C ARG A 189 -2.08 4.18 9.18
N CYS A 190 -2.88 3.36 8.49
CA CYS A 190 -3.45 3.72 7.19
C CYS A 190 -4.99 3.81 7.16
N ILE A 191 -5.67 3.28 8.19
CA ILE A 191 -7.11 3.01 8.14
C ILE A 191 -7.97 4.27 7.97
N GLU A 192 -7.57 5.41 8.53
CA GLU A 192 -8.37 6.64 8.47
C GLU A 192 -8.36 7.26 7.06
N CYS A 193 -7.23 7.16 6.34
CA CYS A 193 -7.20 7.48 4.91
C CYS A 193 -8.11 6.54 4.10
N LEU A 194 -8.05 5.22 4.35
CA LEU A 194 -8.85 4.23 3.62
C LEU A 194 -10.37 4.39 3.85
N LYS A 195 -10.78 4.86 5.03
CA LYS A 195 -12.18 5.25 5.31
C LYS A 195 -12.59 6.53 4.57
N TRP A 196 -11.66 7.48 4.46
CA TRP A 196 -11.93 8.82 3.94
C TRP A 196 -11.86 8.91 2.41
N PHE A 197 -10.92 8.25 1.73
CA PHE A 197 -10.74 8.37 0.28
C PHE A 197 -12.02 8.15 -0.53
N PRO A 198 -12.87 7.14 -0.26
CA PRO A 198 -14.14 6.96 -0.98
C PRO A 198 -15.13 8.13 -0.83
N SER A 199 -14.91 9.04 0.12
CA SER A 199 -15.74 10.25 0.29
C SER A 199 -15.27 11.45 -0.53
N LEU A 200 -14.09 11.39 -1.15
CA LEU A 200 -13.59 12.46 -2.00
C LEU A 200 -14.40 12.54 -3.30
N PRO A 201 -15.03 13.69 -3.59
CA PRO A 201 -15.86 13.83 -4.78
C PRO A 201 -14.99 13.79 -6.04
N ASN A 202 -15.49 13.14 -7.08
CA ASN A 202 -14.87 13.09 -8.42
C ASN A 202 -13.47 12.45 -8.47
N VAL A 203 -13.04 11.73 -7.43
CA VAL A 203 -11.80 10.95 -7.45
C VAL A 203 -12.14 9.47 -7.36
N SER A 204 -11.64 8.69 -8.31
CA SER A 204 -11.75 7.24 -8.30
C SER A 204 -10.45 6.61 -7.82
N PHE A 205 -10.57 5.65 -6.91
CA PHE A 205 -9.43 4.99 -6.28
C PHE A 205 -9.40 3.52 -6.67
N SER A 206 -8.23 3.04 -7.07
CA SER A 206 -7.86 1.63 -7.10
C SER A 206 -6.99 1.30 -5.90
N TYR A 207 -6.96 0.03 -5.52
CA TYR A 207 -6.21 -0.44 -4.36
C TYR A 207 -5.39 -1.65 -4.78
N ILE A 208 -4.12 -1.69 -4.38
CA ILE A 208 -3.21 -2.81 -4.59
C ILE A 208 -2.45 -3.12 -3.31
N SER A 209 -1.92 -4.34 -3.19
CA SER A 209 -0.92 -4.65 -2.17
C SER A 209 0.48 -4.25 -2.66
N ASP A 210 1.41 -3.95 -1.76
CA ASP A 210 2.81 -3.68 -2.14
C ASP A 210 3.50 -4.88 -2.85
N GLN A 211 3.01 -6.11 -2.69
CA GLN A 211 3.38 -7.25 -3.53
C GLN A 211 3.06 -7.04 -5.02
N ASP A 212 1.90 -6.45 -5.33
CA ASP A 212 1.44 -6.23 -6.71
C ASP A 212 2.32 -5.23 -7.47
N MET A 213 3.10 -4.41 -6.74
CA MET A 213 4.00 -3.43 -7.33
C MET A 213 5.17 -4.07 -8.11
N GLU A 214 5.44 -5.37 -7.92
CA GLU A 214 6.42 -6.09 -8.75
C GLU A 214 5.95 -6.28 -10.20
N THR A 215 4.65 -6.09 -10.47
CA THR A 215 4.05 -6.18 -11.79
C THR A 215 3.60 -4.80 -12.24
N TYR A 216 4.44 -4.10 -13.02
CA TYR A 216 4.21 -2.70 -13.42
C TYR A 216 2.81 -2.41 -14.01
N SER A 217 2.25 -3.35 -14.77
CA SER A 217 0.92 -3.20 -15.39
C SER A 217 -0.24 -3.11 -14.40
N THR A 218 -0.03 -3.44 -13.12
CA THR A 218 -1.07 -3.33 -12.07
C THR A 218 -1.38 -1.87 -11.73
N PHE A 219 -0.48 -0.94 -12.04
CA PHE A 219 -0.66 0.48 -11.70
C PHE A 219 -0.18 1.46 -12.78
N GLU A 220 0.41 1.00 -13.89
CA GLU A 220 0.94 1.89 -14.93
C GLU A 220 -0.10 2.82 -15.58
N GLY A 221 -1.38 2.43 -15.53
CA GLY A 221 -2.50 3.24 -16.05
C GLY A 221 -2.94 4.36 -15.10
N SER A 222 -2.46 4.38 -13.86
CA SER A 222 -2.77 5.44 -12.90
C SER A 222 -1.94 6.70 -13.17
N LYS A 223 -2.49 7.84 -12.79
CA LYS A 223 -1.79 9.14 -12.78
C LYS A 223 -1.08 9.38 -11.44
N ILE A 224 -1.61 8.85 -10.34
CA ILE A 224 -1.07 9.03 -9.00
C ILE A 224 -0.96 7.69 -8.28
N LEU A 225 0.20 7.43 -7.67
CA LEU A 225 0.37 6.41 -6.63
C LEU A 225 0.36 7.04 -5.24
N ILE A 226 -0.52 6.58 -4.36
CA ILE A 226 -0.53 6.96 -2.94
C ILE A 226 0.12 5.85 -2.12
N ILE A 227 1.17 6.18 -1.38
CA ILE A 227 1.79 5.28 -0.39
C ILE A 227 1.24 5.70 0.98
N ALA A 228 0.42 4.86 1.62
CA ALA A 228 -0.32 5.22 2.82
C ALA A 228 0.14 4.44 4.08
N GLY A 229 0.27 5.14 5.21
CA GLY A 229 0.54 4.57 6.52
C GLY A 229 2.02 4.27 6.73
N HIS A 230 2.38 3.03 7.06
CA HIS A 230 3.77 2.63 7.30
C HIS A 230 4.26 1.66 6.21
N SER A 231 5.00 2.15 5.22
CA SER A 231 5.43 1.36 4.06
C SER A 231 6.95 1.12 4.07
N GLU A 232 7.41 0.37 5.08
CA GLU A 232 8.83 0.20 5.42
C GLU A 232 9.56 -0.82 4.52
N TYR A 233 8.87 -1.85 4.02
CA TYR A 233 9.49 -3.02 3.39
C TYR A 233 9.19 -3.13 1.90
N TRP A 234 10.23 -2.98 1.07
CA TRP A 234 10.08 -2.91 -0.39
C TRP A 234 11.05 -3.86 -1.09
N THR A 235 10.59 -4.54 -2.15
CA THR A 235 11.50 -5.27 -3.03
C THR A 235 12.20 -4.31 -3.99
N ARG A 236 13.41 -4.67 -4.43
CA ARG A 236 14.12 -3.91 -5.47
C ARG A 236 13.30 -3.75 -6.74
N LYS A 237 12.50 -4.76 -7.10
CA LYS A 237 11.66 -4.74 -8.30
C LYS A 237 10.48 -3.79 -8.15
N SER A 238 9.78 -3.80 -7.01
CA SER A 238 8.71 -2.84 -6.71
C SER A 238 9.24 -1.41 -6.75
N ARG A 239 10.43 -1.17 -6.16
CA ARG A 239 11.06 0.15 -6.14
C ARG A 239 11.49 0.65 -7.53
N ARG A 240 12.07 -0.22 -8.36
CA ARG A 240 12.35 0.10 -9.78
C ARG A 240 11.09 0.43 -10.57
N ASN A 241 10.00 -0.30 -10.32
CA ASN A 241 8.72 -0.04 -10.98
C ASN A 241 8.11 1.30 -10.53
N PHE A 242 8.26 1.68 -9.25
CA PHE A 242 7.89 2.99 -8.74
C PHE A 242 8.72 4.11 -9.42
N ASP A 243 10.04 4.00 -9.46
CA ASP A 243 10.88 5.01 -10.13
C ASP A 243 10.55 5.10 -11.63
N LYS A 244 10.29 3.97 -12.30
CA LYS A 244 9.82 3.92 -13.68
C LYS A 244 8.49 4.68 -13.87
N PHE A 245 7.58 4.59 -12.92
CA PHE A 245 6.30 5.30 -12.95
C PHE A 245 6.50 6.81 -12.87
N ILE A 246 7.36 7.26 -11.96
CA ILE A 246 7.71 8.68 -11.81
C ILE A 246 8.42 9.20 -13.06
N THR A 247 9.41 8.48 -13.58
CA THR A 247 10.15 8.90 -14.79
C THR A 247 9.27 8.97 -16.04
N LYS A 248 8.16 8.23 -16.09
CA LYS A 248 7.16 8.29 -17.17
C LYS A 248 6.16 9.44 -17.05
N GLY A 249 6.28 10.30 -16.03
CA GLY A 249 5.44 11.49 -15.86
C GLY A 249 4.31 11.33 -14.84
N SER A 250 4.09 10.12 -14.29
CA SER A 250 3.06 9.90 -13.27
C SER A 250 3.54 10.33 -11.89
N HIS A 251 2.62 10.75 -11.02
CA HIS A 251 2.93 11.39 -9.74
C HIS A 251 2.84 10.42 -8.56
N SER A 252 3.41 10.79 -7.42
CA SER A 252 3.15 10.09 -6.16
C SER A 252 2.89 11.03 -5.00
N ILE A 253 2.05 10.56 -4.08
CA ILE A 253 1.83 11.19 -2.79
C ILE A 253 2.22 10.17 -1.72
N ILE A 254 3.24 10.49 -0.95
CA ILE A 254 3.75 9.65 0.13
C ILE A 254 3.16 10.20 1.43
N LEU A 255 2.22 9.45 1.98
CA LEU A 255 1.54 9.67 3.26
C LEU A 255 2.07 8.67 4.29
N SER A 256 3.40 8.53 4.29
CA SER A 256 4.17 7.53 5.03
C SER A 256 5.46 8.15 5.57
N GLY A 257 6.06 7.49 6.55
CA GLY A 257 7.36 7.78 7.13
C GLY A 257 8.08 6.46 7.36
N ASN A 258 9.40 6.51 7.53
CA ASN A 258 10.26 5.31 7.45
C ASN A 258 10.01 4.53 6.14
N THR A 259 9.75 5.28 5.06
CA THR A 259 9.29 4.73 3.79
C THR A 259 10.44 3.99 3.12
N MET A 260 10.17 2.80 2.58
CA MET A 260 11.15 1.98 1.83
C MET A 260 12.50 1.85 2.54
N TRP A 261 12.49 1.56 3.84
CA TRP A 261 13.69 1.46 4.66
C TRP A 261 14.46 0.15 4.50
N TRP A 262 13.74 -0.97 4.35
CA TRP A 262 14.34 -2.30 4.16
C TRP A 262 14.15 -2.83 2.74
N GLN A 263 15.22 -3.37 2.15
CA GLN A 263 15.12 -4.22 0.97
C GLN A 263 14.66 -5.62 1.39
N VAL A 264 13.57 -6.10 0.79
CA VAL A 264 13.07 -7.47 0.98
C VAL A 264 13.04 -8.27 -0.31
N ARG A 265 12.93 -9.59 -0.18
CA ARG A 265 12.64 -10.51 -1.27
C ARG A 265 11.41 -11.34 -0.94
N TYR A 266 10.77 -11.88 -1.97
CA TYR A 266 9.77 -12.94 -1.81
C TYR A 266 10.38 -14.30 -2.17
N SER A 267 9.86 -15.37 -1.57
CA SER A 267 10.12 -16.72 -2.07
C SER A 267 9.49 -16.93 -3.44
N ASN A 268 9.84 -18.03 -4.13
CA ASN A 268 9.31 -18.33 -5.46
C ASN A 268 7.79 -18.45 -5.50
N SER A 269 7.17 -19.01 -4.45
CA SER A 269 5.70 -19.08 -4.34
C SER A 269 5.08 -17.76 -3.88
N ARG A 270 5.90 -16.81 -3.41
CA ARG A 270 5.51 -15.51 -2.84
C ARG A 270 4.73 -15.59 -1.52
N ASP A 271 4.68 -16.77 -0.93
CA ASP A 271 4.05 -16.99 0.38
C ASP A 271 4.94 -16.54 1.54
N GLU A 272 6.20 -16.23 1.28
CA GLU A 272 7.18 -15.82 2.28
C GLU A 272 7.85 -14.51 1.88
N MET A 273 8.05 -13.65 2.88
CA MET A 273 8.90 -12.49 2.80
C MET A 273 10.21 -12.77 3.54
N ILE A 274 11.32 -12.44 2.88
CA ILE A 274 12.68 -12.71 3.33
C ILE A 274 13.36 -11.37 3.60
N CYS A 275 13.91 -11.21 4.80
CA CYS A 275 14.69 -10.06 5.23
C CYS A 275 15.65 -10.44 6.37
N TYR A 276 16.92 -10.65 6.04
CA TYR A 276 17.99 -10.94 7.00
C TYR A 276 18.41 -9.74 7.84
N LYS A 277 18.01 -8.52 7.44
CA LYS A 277 18.36 -7.25 8.10
C LYS A 277 19.88 -7.08 8.31
N SER A 278 20.66 -7.76 7.46
CA SER A 278 22.11 -7.83 7.50
C SER A 278 22.60 -8.53 6.25
N SER A 279 23.27 -7.77 5.38
CA SER A 279 23.92 -8.26 4.17
C SER A 279 24.93 -9.38 4.44
N THR A 280 25.54 -9.40 5.62
CA THR A 280 26.53 -10.42 6.02
C THR A 280 25.88 -11.78 6.29
N ASN A 281 24.67 -11.80 6.87
CA ASN A 281 23.96 -13.03 7.22
C ASN A 281 23.11 -13.56 6.07
N ASP A 282 22.88 -12.75 5.05
CA ASP A 282 22.08 -13.10 3.88
C ASP A 282 22.85 -14.03 2.93
N PRO A 283 22.38 -15.26 2.67
CA PRO A 283 23.03 -16.20 1.75
C PRO A 283 22.92 -15.80 0.28
N GLU A 284 22.14 -14.78 -0.09
CA GLU A 284 22.06 -14.27 -1.46
C GLU A 284 23.45 -13.84 -1.96
N PRO A 285 23.96 -14.45 -3.06
CA PRO A 285 25.28 -14.14 -3.59
C PRO A 285 25.35 -12.78 -4.30
N ASP A 286 24.27 -12.29 -4.92
CA ASP A 286 24.27 -10.97 -5.55
C ASP A 286 24.18 -9.87 -4.48
N PRO A 287 25.22 -9.03 -4.30
CA PRO A 287 25.21 -7.98 -3.29
C PRO A 287 24.05 -6.99 -3.45
N LEU A 288 23.58 -6.74 -4.68
CA LEU A 288 22.46 -5.82 -4.95
C LEU A 288 21.11 -6.42 -4.55
N MET A 289 21.05 -7.74 -4.42
CA MET A 289 19.83 -8.46 -4.05
C MET A 289 19.77 -8.82 -2.58
N LYS A 290 20.85 -8.65 -1.82
CA LYS A 290 20.86 -8.84 -0.36
C LYS A 290 19.79 -7.99 0.35
N THR A 291 19.25 -8.48 1.45
CA THR A 291 18.24 -7.80 2.25
C THR A 291 18.91 -7.07 3.41
N ASP A 292 18.96 -5.76 3.29
CA ASP A 292 19.54 -4.85 4.26
C ASP A 292 18.80 -3.49 4.16
N LEU A 293 19.25 -2.52 4.93
CA LEU A 293 18.84 -1.14 4.81
C LEU A 293 19.11 -0.61 3.40
N TRP A 294 18.15 0.07 2.79
CA TRP A 294 18.38 0.79 1.53
C TRP A 294 19.43 1.90 1.63
N ALA A 295 19.73 2.34 2.86
CA ALA A 295 20.84 3.24 3.14
C ALA A 295 22.22 2.56 3.07
N ASP A 296 22.32 1.23 3.07
CA ASP A 296 23.60 0.55 2.86
C ASP A 296 24.03 0.74 1.39
N THR A 297 25.17 1.42 1.22
CA THR A 297 25.81 1.68 -0.08
C THR A 297 26.03 0.42 -0.93
N LYS A 298 26.12 -0.77 -0.34
CA LYS A 298 26.26 -2.05 -1.06
C LYS A 298 25.05 -2.39 -1.91
N LEU A 299 23.86 -1.90 -1.55
CA LEU A 299 22.65 -2.08 -2.37
C LEU A 299 22.63 -1.14 -3.58
N ASP A 300 23.54 -0.16 -3.63
CA ASP A 300 23.70 0.79 -4.74
C ASP A 300 22.36 1.36 -5.23
N TYR A 301 21.55 1.82 -4.28
CA TYR A 301 20.22 2.35 -4.56
C TYR A 301 19.71 3.21 -3.39
N SER A 302 20.15 4.45 -3.29
CA SER A 302 19.77 5.36 -2.20
C SER A 302 18.28 5.71 -2.23
N ILE A 303 17.59 5.68 -1.09
CA ILE A 303 16.18 6.13 -0.91
C ILE A 303 15.98 7.55 -1.41
N LEU A 304 16.94 8.44 -1.09
CA LEU A 304 16.91 9.84 -1.48
C LEU A 304 16.75 10.01 -3.00
N ALA A 305 17.38 9.16 -3.82
CA ALA A 305 17.24 9.23 -5.28
C ALA A 305 15.80 8.95 -5.76
N SER A 306 15.01 8.16 -5.02
CA SER A 306 13.61 7.88 -5.35
C SER A 306 12.67 8.98 -4.83
N ILE A 307 12.75 9.32 -3.55
CA ILE A 307 11.69 10.10 -2.88
C ILE A 307 12.18 11.36 -2.13
N GLY A 308 13.46 11.72 -2.28
CA GLY A 308 14.07 12.95 -1.76
C GLY A 308 14.22 13.04 -0.24
N ALA A 309 13.68 12.08 0.52
CA ALA A 309 13.74 12.02 1.97
C ALA A 309 13.90 10.57 2.45
N ASP A 310 14.47 10.38 3.63
CA ASP A 310 14.61 9.05 4.25
C ASP A 310 14.58 9.10 5.79
N PHE A 311 14.52 7.92 6.40
CA PHE A 311 14.50 7.77 7.86
C PHE A 311 15.79 8.23 8.54
N ASN A 312 16.95 8.20 7.86
CA ASN A 312 18.20 8.67 8.46
C ASN A 312 18.16 10.17 8.79
N HIS A 313 17.50 10.94 7.94
CA HIS A 313 17.39 12.39 8.09
C HIS A 313 16.12 12.83 8.83
N GLY A 314 15.09 11.98 8.91
CA GLY A 314 13.85 12.25 9.64
C GLY A 314 13.88 11.75 11.08
N GLY A 315 14.08 10.44 11.28
CA GLY A 315 14.17 9.82 12.61
C GLY A 315 12.83 9.71 13.34
N TYR A 316 12.89 9.62 14.67
CA TYR A 316 11.71 9.51 15.53
C TYR A 316 11.17 10.90 15.87
N GLY A 317 9.87 11.14 15.65
CA GLY A 317 9.22 12.45 15.87
C GLY A 317 8.34 12.55 17.13
N MET A 318 8.39 11.55 18.01
CA MET A 318 7.64 11.52 19.27
C MET A 318 8.50 11.06 20.47
N ARG A 319 9.82 10.96 20.30
CA ARG A 319 10.70 10.31 21.29
C ARG A 319 11.82 11.23 21.71
N SER A 320 11.74 11.83 22.90
CA SER A 320 12.84 12.60 23.50
C SER A 320 13.44 13.64 22.53
N ASP A 321 12.60 14.22 21.68
CA ASP A 321 12.95 15.28 20.75
C ASP A 321 12.55 16.65 21.31
N ASN A 322 12.92 17.70 20.58
CA ASN A 322 12.53 19.08 20.84
C ASN A 322 11.49 19.57 19.80
N GLY A 323 10.74 18.63 19.22
CA GLY A 323 9.80 18.86 18.14
C GLY A 323 8.49 19.48 18.62
N TRP A 324 7.55 19.61 17.69
CA TRP A 324 6.23 20.19 17.95
C TRP A 324 5.09 19.17 17.79
N ASP A 325 5.46 17.90 17.62
CA ASP A 325 4.59 16.81 17.18
C ASP A 325 3.78 17.21 15.94
N GLY A 326 4.44 17.75 14.91
CA GLY A 326 3.78 18.25 13.71
C GLY A 326 4.63 19.20 12.88
N PHE A 327 4.16 19.45 11.66
CA PHE A 327 4.91 20.26 10.71
C PHE A 327 4.71 21.74 10.98
N LYS A 328 5.81 22.42 11.35
CA LYS A 328 5.90 23.87 11.30
C LYS A 328 6.06 24.31 9.85
N ILE A 329 5.18 25.20 9.43
CA ILE A 329 5.09 25.66 8.04
C ILE A 329 6.29 26.56 7.71
N ALA A 330 7.09 26.13 6.74
CA ALA A 330 8.22 26.87 6.21
C ALA A 330 7.79 27.73 5.01
N ASN A 331 6.98 27.18 4.10
CA ASN A 331 6.51 27.88 2.91
C ASN A 331 4.97 27.97 2.85
N PRO A 332 4.35 29.03 3.43
CA PRO A 332 2.90 29.22 3.39
C PRO A 332 2.37 29.51 1.97
N ALA A 333 3.23 29.87 1.01
CA ALA A 333 2.85 30.12 -0.37
C ALA A 333 2.69 28.83 -1.19
N SER A 334 3.01 27.65 -0.62
CA SER A 334 2.84 26.38 -1.31
C SER A 334 1.37 26.17 -1.70
N PRO A 335 1.07 25.82 -2.97
CA PRO A 335 -0.29 25.45 -3.38
C PRO A 335 -0.89 24.29 -2.56
N LEU A 336 -0.07 23.45 -1.94
CA LEU A 336 -0.54 22.37 -1.05
C LEU A 336 -1.29 22.90 0.17
N LEU A 337 -1.01 24.14 0.60
CA LEU A 337 -1.61 24.79 1.77
C LEU A 337 -2.77 25.75 1.40
N GLU A 338 -3.17 25.79 0.12
CA GLU A 338 -4.25 26.66 -0.35
C GLU A 338 -5.56 26.40 0.41
N GLY A 339 -6.22 27.49 0.83
CA GLY A 339 -7.47 27.43 1.58
C GLY A 339 -7.32 27.27 3.10
N LEU A 340 -6.09 27.08 3.61
CA LEU A 340 -5.85 26.87 5.05
C LEU A 340 -5.51 28.14 5.83
N ASN A 341 -5.16 29.24 5.15
CA ASN A 341 -4.72 30.50 5.77
C ASN A 341 -3.55 30.34 6.76
N LEU A 342 -2.73 29.31 6.56
CA LEU A 342 -1.53 29.07 7.37
C LEU A 342 -0.45 30.10 7.06
N LYS A 343 0.24 30.53 8.10
CA LYS A 343 1.38 31.44 8.03
C LYS A 343 2.66 30.67 8.30
N ARG A 344 3.78 31.26 7.87
CA ARG A 344 5.10 30.75 8.22
C ARG A 344 5.24 30.69 9.74
N GLY A 345 5.65 29.54 10.26
CA GLY A 345 5.76 29.28 11.70
C GLY A 345 4.52 28.66 12.35
N ASP A 346 3.36 28.66 11.69
CA ASP A 346 2.18 27.90 12.16
C ASP A 346 2.49 26.40 12.18
N ILE A 347 1.85 25.66 13.07
CA ILE A 347 2.05 24.21 13.22
C ILE A 347 0.79 23.48 12.79
N VAL A 348 0.92 22.57 11.83
CA VAL A 348 -0.08 21.54 11.56
C VAL A 348 0.26 20.35 12.45
N ARG A 349 -0.47 20.22 13.57
CA ARG A 349 -0.20 19.19 14.58
C ARG A 349 -0.47 17.81 13.98
N MET A 350 0.54 16.94 14.03
CA MET A 350 0.51 15.58 13.51
C MET A 350 1.59 14.76 14.22
N PRO A 351 1.33 14.31 15.47
CA PRO A 351 2.27 13.46 16.17
C PRO A 351 2.52 12.20 15.37
N SER A 352 3.79 11.98 15.00
CA SER A 352 4.19 10.82 14.21
C SER A 352 5.40 10.11 14.81
N GLY A 353 5.29 8.79 14.95
CA GLY A 353 6.31 7.99 15.61
C GLY A 353 7.64 7.95 14.84
N GLU A 354 7.56 7.80 13.52
CA GLU A 354 8.70 7.67 12.62
C GLU A 354 8.48 8.54 11.39
N CYS A 355 9.54 9.23 10.98
CA CYS A 355 9.47 10.26 9.96
C CYS A 355 10.61 10.15 8.95
N ASP A 356 10.36 10.63 7.75
CA ASP A 356 11.38 10.84 6.72
C ASP A 356 11.78 12.33 6.67
N GLY A 357 13.07 12.58 6.43
CA GLY A 357 13.63 13.93 6.30
C GLY A 357 14.46 14.07 5.03
N ALA A 358 14.52 15.27 4.48
CA ALA A 358 15.45 15.60 3.40
C ALA A 358 16.79 16.13 3.95
N PRO A 359 17.90 16.00 3.21
CA PRO A 359 19.17 16.59 3.60
C PRO A 359 19.08 18.11 3.81
N ILE A 360 19.70 18.61 4.88
CA ILE A 360 19.70 20.02 5.27
C ILE A 360 21.08 20.63 5.01
N LYS A 361 21.13 21.69 4.20
CA LYS A 361 22.36 22.42 3.88
C LYS A 361 22.74 23.41 4.99
N SER A 362 21.75 24.14 5.48
CA SER A 362 21.91 25.23 6.44
C SER A 362 20.57 25.58 7.08
N PHE A 363 20.57 26.59 7.93
CA PHE A 363 19.36 27.22 8.45
C PHE A 363 19.35 28.69 8.05
N ASP A 364 18.18 29.25 7.83
CA ASP A 364 18.04 30.69 7.63
C ASP A 364 18.08 31.48 8.94
N ASN A 365 17.90 32.80 8.86
CA ASN A 365 17.97 33.70 10.01
C ASN A 365 16.89 33.44 11.07
N ASP A 366 15.79 32.78 10.70
CA ASP A 366 14.69 32.42 11.60
C ASP A 366 14.85 31.00 12.17
N GLY A 367 15.95 30.31 11.81
CA GLY A 367 16.23 28.93 12.22
C GLY A 367 15.44 27.87 11.45
N PHE A 368 14.91 28.20 10.27
CA PHE A 368 14.22 27.24 9.41
C PHE A 368 15.23 26.53 8.51
N PRO A 369 15.08 25.21 8.30
CA PRO A 369 16.01 24.45 7.48
C PRO A 369 15.95 24.88 6.02
N VAL A 370 17.12 24.94 5.39
CA VAL A 370 17.31 25.13 3.96
C VAL A 370 17.80 23.79 3.40
N LEU A 371 17.01 23.21 2.50
CA LEU A 371 17.31 21.89 1.94
C LEU A 371 18.58 21.89 1.10
N GLU A 372 19.32 20.78 1.16
CA GLU A 372 20.40 20.47 0.22
C GLU A 372 19.88 19.58 -0.91
N ASN A 373 19.99 20.04 -2.15
CA ASN A 373 19.58 19.27 -3.32
C ASN A 373 20.68 18.30 -3.78
N VAL A 374 21.05 17.34 -2.93
CA VAL A 374 22.14 16.39 -3.19
C VAL A 374 21.89 15.48 -4.39
N MET A 375 20.63 15.34 -4.82
CA MET A 375 20.21 14.51 -5.96
C MET A 375 20.01 15.31 -7.26
N ASN A 376 20.28 16.62 -7.27
CA ASN A 376 20.08 17.49 -8.43
C ASN A 376 18.66 17.42 -9.01
N PHE A 377 17.65 17.36 -8.15
CA PHE A 377 16.26 17.45 -8.58
C PHE A 377 15.99 18.76 -9.31
N GLU A 378 15.23 18.71 -10.40
CA GLU A 378 14.75 19.89 -11.11
C GLU A 378 13.98 20.85 -10.20
N LYS A 379 13.18 20.30 -9.28
CA LYS A 379 12.51 21.06 -8.21
C LYS A 379 12.60 20.32 -6.89
N LEU A 380 12.87 21.04 -5.81
CA LEU A 380 12.82 20.58 -4.44
C LEU A 380 12.36 21.74 -3.56
N GLU A 381 11.23 21.58 -2.87
CA GLU A 381 10.62 22.63 -2.05
C GLU A 381 10.30 22.08 -0.66
N LEU A 382 10.68 22.84 0.37
CA LEU A 382 10.29 22.58 1.75
C LEU A 382 8.96 23.29 2.05
N ILE A 383 7.92 22.54 2.39
CA ILE A 383 6.62 23.10 2.79
C ILE A 383 6.56 23.26 4.31
N GLY A 384 7.01 22.24 5.04
CA GLY A 384 7.09 22.27 6.49
C GLY A 384 8.10 21.25 7.02
N PHE A 385 8.42 21.37 8.30
CA PHE A 385 9.37 20.48 8.97
C PHE A 385 8.98 20.27 10.42
N ASP A 386 9.55 19.26 11.06
CA ASP A 386 9.54 19.07 12.51
C ASP A 386 10.99 18.84 12.99
N LYS A 387 11.16 18.59 14.29
CA LYS A 387 12.42 18.09 14.86
C LYS A 387 12.21 16.67 15.36
N GLY A 388 13.06 15.77 14.90
CA GLY A 388 13.10 14.39 15.37
C GLY A 388 14.40 14.09 16.11
N THR A 389 14.58 12.83 16.46
CA THR A 389 15.84 12.31 16.96
C THR A 389 16.22 11.01 16.27
N ARG A 390 17.52 10.81 16.06
CA ARG A 390 18.07 9.53 15.63
C ARG A 390 19.48 9.33 16.14
N GLY A 391 19.72 8.19 16.79
CA GLY A 391 21.04 7.89 17.37
C GLY A 391 21.52 8.91 18.41
N GLY A 392 20.60 9.64 19.05
CA GLY A 392 20.91 10.72 20.00
C GLY A 392 21.16 12.09 19.35
N ALA A 393 21.18 12.19 18.03
CA ALA A 393 21.29 13.45 17.30
C ALA A 393 19.90 14.02 16.97
N GLU A 394 19.76 15.35 16.97
CA GLU A 394 18.58 16.03 16.43
C GLU A 394 18.55 15.84 14.90
N THR A 395 17.38 15.48 14.39
CA THR A 395 17.09 15.28 12.96
C THR A 395 15.91 16.16 12.54
N TYR A 396 15.62 16.24 11.24
CA TYR A 396 14.59 17.14 10.71
C TYR A 396 13.65 16.38 9.78
N PRO A 397 12.54 15.82 10.30
CA PRO A 397 11.39 15.41 9.50
C PRO A 397 10.96 16.53 8.56
N THR A 398 10.68 16.21 7.29
CA THR A 398 10.32 17.23 6.29
C THR A 398 9.07 16.83 5.51
N PHE A 399 8.18 17.80 5.34
CA PHE A 399 7.13 17.78 4.33
C PHE A 399 7.61 18.55 3.09
N ILE A 400 7.83 17.83 1.99
CA ILE A 400 8.43 18.35 0.75
C ILE A 400 7.58 18.06 -0.49
N ALA A 401 7.84 18.84 -1.54
CA ALA A 401 7.47 18.51 -2.92
C ALA A 401 8.73 18.48 -3.79
N LEU A 402 8.85 17.49 -4.66
CA LEU A 402 10.01 17.37 -5.56
C LEU A 402 9.64 16.89 -6.96
N ARG A 403 10.55 17.13 -7.90
CA ARG A 403 10.47 16.66 -9.29
C ARG A 403 11.88 16.34 -9.78
N HIS A 404 12.10 15.13 -10.27
CA HIS A 404 13.43 14.69 -10.73
C HIS A 404 13.91 15.44 -11.97
N THR A 405 13.08 15.50 -13.00
CA THR A 405 13.41 16.11 -14.30
C THR A 405 12.22 16.92 -14.81
N PRO A 406 12.38 17.77 -15.84
CA PRO A 406 11.26 18.53 -16.41
C PRO A 406 10.09 17.67 -16.89
N THR A 407 10.33 16.40 -17.26
CA THR A 407 9.31 15.47 -17.78
C THR A 407 8.90 14.38 -16.81
N SER A 408 9.57 14.25 -15.65
CA SER A 408 9.14 13.29 -14.64
C SER A 408 7.87 13.79 -13.96
N GLY A 409 7.17 12.87 -13.32
CA GLY A 409 6.12 13.22 -12.38
C GLY A 409 6.67 13.93 -11.15
N ILE A 410 5.74 14.23 -10.25
CA ILE A 410 5.96 15.02 -9.05
C ILE A 410 5.71 14.11 -7.86
N ILE A 411 6.55 14.22 -6.84
CA ILE A 411 6.34 13.53 -5.57
C ILE A 411 6.03 14.57 -4.50
N VAL A 412 4.90 14.40 -3.83
CA VAL A 412 4.57 15.09 -2.58
C VAL A 412 4.87 14.12 -1.45
N ASN A 413 5.87 14.40 -0.62
CA ASN A 413 6.28 13.52 0.46
C ASN A 413 6.06 14.20 1.80
N THR A 414 5.11 13.68 2.59
CA THR A 414 4.81 14.22 3.91
C THR A 414 5.75 13.68 4.98
N GLY A 415 6.47 12.59 4.72
CA GLY A 415 7.48 12.03 5.61
C GLY A 415 6.96 11.70 7.02
N ALA A 416 5.68 11.35 7.17
CA ALA A 416 5.07 11.04 8.45
C ALA A 416 4.30 9.72 8.41
N MET A 417 4.73 8.74 9.21
CA MET A 417 4.10 7.42 9.35
C MET A 417 2.62 7.52 9.75
N ASP A 418 2.27 8.56 10.50
CA ASP A 418 0.95 8.73 11.12
C ASP A 418 -0.01 9.61 10.33
N TRP A 419 0.36 10.04 9.12
CA TRP A 419 -0.49 10.90 8.30
C TRP A 419 -1.90 10.33 8.12
N CYS A 420 -1.99 9.01 7.93
CA CYS A 420 -3.24 8.29 7.68
C CYS A 420 -3.85 7.62 8.91
N SER A 421 -3.39 7.97 10.12
CA SER A 421 -3.85 7.41 11.38
C SER A 421 -4.88 8.31 12.09
N SER A 422 -5.29 7.90 13.30
CA SER A 422 -6.12 8.70 14.20
C SER A 422 -5.43 9.94 14.75
N SER A 423 -4.09 9.99 14.79
CA SER A 423 -3.33 11.19 15.16
C SER A 423 -3.14 12.15 13.99
N GLY A 424 -3.26 11.66 12.76
CA GLY A 424 -3.21 12.45 11.54
C GLY A 424 -4.59 12.81 11.00
N ILE A 425 -4.96 12.26 9.85
CA ILE A 425 -6.20 12.60 9.15
C ILE A 425 -7.48 12.32 9.95
N GLY A 426 -7.43 11.37 10.89
CA GLY A 426 -8.51 11.05 11.82
C GLY A 426 -8.57 11.98 13.04
N SER A 427 -7.60 12.88 13.23
CA SER A 427 -7.53 13.76 14.39
C SER A 427 -8.68 14.77 14.43
N SER A 428 -9.21 15.03 15.62
CA SER A 428 -10.21 16.08 15.84
C SER A 428 -9.65 17.50 15.74
N GLY A 429 -8.33 17.67 15.90
CA GLY A 429 -7.65 18.97 15.81
C GLY A 429 -7.30 19.34 14.38
N SER A 430 -6.14 18.87 13.90
CA SER A 430 -5.63 19.21 12.57
C SER A 430 -6.15 18.29 11.45
N GLY A 431 -7.00 17.29 11.74
CA GLY A 431 -7.45 16.32 10.73
C GLY A 431 -8.16 16.98 9.53
N SER A 432 -8.91 18.07 9.73
CA SER A 432 -9.51 18.83 8.63
C SER A 432 -8.47 19.52 7.75
N GLN A 433 -7.42 20.08 8.36
CA GLN A 433 -6.29 20.70 7.63
C GLN A 433 -5.55 19.64 6.82
N ILE A 434 -5.28 18.48 7.42
CA ILE A 434 -4.58 17.35 6.80
C ILE A 434 -5.38 16.78 5.61
N LYS A 435 -6.71 16.65 5.77
CA LYS A 435 -7.64 16.30 4.67
C LYS A 435 -7.54 17.31 3.53
N GLN A 436 -7.55 18.60 3.84
CA GLN A 436 -7.44 19.63 2.81
C GLN A 436 -6.07 19.60 2.10
N ILE A 437 -4.96 19.44 2.82
CA ILE A 437 -3.60 19.30 2.22
C ILE A 437 -3.57 18.11 1.26
N THR A 438 -4.07 16.96 1.73
CA THR A 438 -4.12 15.73 0.93
C THR A 438 -5.03 15.90 -0.30
N THR A 439 -6.16 16.59 -0.14
CA THR A 439 -7.09 16.92 -1.24
C THR A 439 -6.44 17.84 -2.27
N ASN A 440 -5.74 18.88 -1.81
CA ASN A 440 -4.99 19.80 -2.67
C ASN A 440 -3.93 19.04 -3.46
N ALA A 441 -3.18 18.14 -2.82
CA ALA A 441 -2.18 17.31 -3.49
C ALA A 441 -2.82 16.44 -4.60
N ILE A 442 -3.87 15.67 -4.27
CA ILE A 442 -4.54 14.78 -5.23
C ILE A 442 -5.12 15.59 -6.40
N THR A 443 -5.95 16.59 -6.12
CA THR A 443 -6.70 17.31 -7.15
C THR A 443 -5.78 18.13 -8.05
N LYS A 444 -4.75 18.81 -7.52
CA LYS A 444 -3.81 19.58 -8.34
C LYS A 444 -2.99 18.68 -9.27
N LEU A 445 -2.52 17.53 -8.78
CA LEU A 445 -1.78 16.59 -9.60
C LEU A 445 -2.66 15.96 -10.69
N LEU A 446 -3.92 15.61 -10.39
CA LEU A 446 -4.87 15.13 -11.40
C LEU A 446 -5.20 16.19 -12.47
N ASP A 447 -5.32 17.46 -12.06
CA ASP A 447 -5.62 18.59 -12.93
C ASP A 447 -4.41 19.11 -13.72
N GLY A 448 -3.20 18.58 -13.48
CA GLY A 448 -1.95 19.10 -14.06
C GLY A 448 -1.57 20.50 -13.55
N LYS A 449 -2.09 20.91 -12.40
CA LYS A 449 -1.74 22.17 -11.72
C LYS A 449 -0.44 22.00 -10.93
N THR A 450 0.30 23.10 -10.78
CA THR A 450 1.52 23.09 -9.97
C THR A 450 1.21 22.88 -8.48
N VAL A 451 2.09 22.13 -7.80
CA VAL A 451 2.16 22.03 -6.33
C VAL A 451 3.35 22.80 -5.74
N PHE A 452 4.14 23.45 -6.60
CA PHE A 452 5.27 24.30 -6.22
C PHE A 452 4.83 25.76 -6.13
N SER A 453 5.39 26.51 -5.18
CA SER A 453 5.24 27.96 -5.14
C SER A 453 5.86 28.63 -6.37
N ASN A 454 5.33 29.81 -6.73
CA ASN A 454 5.80 30.60 -7.88
C ASN A 454 7.18 31.23 -7.66
#